data_AF-A0A2E1VLB6-F1
#
_entry.id   AF-A0A2E1VLB6-F1
#
_cell.length_a   1.000
_cell.length_b   1.000
_cell.length_c   1.000
_cell.angle_alpha   90.00
_cell.angle_beta   90.00
_cell.angle_gamma   90.00
#
_symmetry.space_group_name_H-M   'P 1'
#
loop_
_entity.id
_entity.type
_entity.pdbx_description
1 polymer ?
#
loop_
_entity_poly.entity_id
_entity_poly.type
_entity_poly.pdbx_seq_one_letter_code
_entity_poly.pdbx_strand_id
1 'polypeptide(L)'
;MSNNSSRLNINKIFYKSFLYNFWLNLTKPENIFQDIKDPWEGEGQLADAIFQGRYNFAGEEIHSPNKPLWEPNGVGPWWLAEMHGFSWLRHFKARDGKTSRQYARALISDWIRDGNDRYNPISWKIDILGRRISAWISYSEMLKEEADREFLEKFYKLLTSQSKHLSRVIQKKKNEPEVFTALRGLIISGICLSGGNKRYSTAKNILLYALNSQILSDGCHISRRPSITLDILTDLIWIKSSLPENDNLIEKLDTNITKISHAIRSLRLGDGTLLRSNGGKSYSRDAIDKVLDKTGIKLKSKISVSLKSSGYERLAAGKSIILLDCSQKEKSSYNGSLSFEMSVGRDRMIVNCGPTPFNNKKWKKALSSSAAHSTLVINNTNSSSSENYKNLKINVKREVTSGFEIVSSGHNGYENLFSTLHKRTLKLDARGSLLKGIDNIISGPKMNFKIHFHLHPKVNVRLTRNKERILLLIPSGGWEFFISKNNIKLNLNIEESIYVEDNGQVKKSSQFIINGETSNSGAQIEWCLSKTHL
;
A
#
# COMPACT_ATOMS: atom_id res chain seq x y z
N MET A 1 -9.38 -28.44 -11.20
CA MET A 1 -10.50 -27.86 -11.95
C MET A 1 -11.43 -27.14 -10.99
N SER A 2 -11.51 -25.81 -11.06
CA SER A 2 -12.38 -25.01 -10.18
C SER A 2 -13.58 -24.51 -10.97
N ASN A 3 -14.78 -25.01 -10.63
CA ASN A 3 -16.04 -24.40 -11.01
C ASN A 3 -16.16 -23.02 -10.32
N ASN A 4 -15.68 -21.98 -11.00
CA ASN A 4 -16.13 -20.61 -10.80
C ASN A 4 -16.98 -20.23 -12.01
N SER A 5 -18.11 -20.93 -12.15
CA SER A 5 -19.18 -20.47 -13.02
C SER A 5 -19.77 -19.19 -12.41
N SER A 6 -19.88 -18.19 -13.28
CA SER A 6 -20.57 -16.92 -13.14
C SER A 6 -21.81 -16.95 -12.24
N ARG A 7 -21.66 -16.71 -10.93
CA ARG A 7 -22.75 -16.10 -10.16
C ARG A 7 -22.90 -14.67 -10.68
N LEU A 8 -23.86 -14.47 -11.59
CA LEU A 8 -24.41 -13.15 -11.91
C LEU A 8 -24.56 -12.40 -10.59
N ASN A 9 -23.78 -11.33 -10.41
CA ASN A 9 -23.77 -10.61 -9.15
C ASN A 9 -25.07 -9.81 -9.08
N ILE A 10 -26.14 -10.41 -8.55
CA ILE A 10 -27.50 -9.88 -8.49
C ILE A 10 -27.51 -8.45 -7.95
N ASN A 11 -26.61 -8.11 -7.02
CA ASN A 11 -26.45 -6.76 -6.52
C ASN A 11 -25.99 -5.77 -7.60
N LYS A 12 -25.03 -6.14 -8.46
CA LYS A 12 -24.58 -5.28 -9.57
C LYS A 12 -25.69 -5.08 -10.59
N ILE A 13 -26.49 -6.12 -10.86
CA ILE A 13 -27.64 -6.05 -11.77
C ILE A 13 -28.72 -5.13 -11.18
N PHE A 14 -29.02 -5.29 -9.89
CA PHE A 14 -29.94 -4.44 -9.16
C PHE A 14 -29.51 -2.98 -9.17
N TYR A 15 -28.25 -2.65 -8.86
CA TYR A 15 -27.76 -1.27 -8.86
C TYR A 15 -27.67 -0.65 -10.26
N LYS A 16 -27.46 -1.46 -11.30
CA LYS A 16 -27.54 -1.00 -12.69
C LYS A 16 -28.97 -0.84 -13.20
N SER A 17 -29.97 -1.33 -12.48
CA SER A 17 -31.35 -1.33 -12.95
C SER A 17 -31.92 0.09 -13.12
N PHE A 18 -32.87 0.22 -14.04
CA PHE A 18 -33.64 1.44 -14.24
C PHE A 18 -34.35 1.87 -12.95
N LEU A 19 -34.94 0.90 -12.23
CA LEU A 19 -35.66 1.14 -10.97
C LEU A 19 -34.75 1.72 -9.88
N TYR A 20 -33.52 1.22 -9.75
CA TYR A 20 -32.58 1.74 -8.76
C TYR A 20 -32.14 3.17 -9.09
N ASN A 21 -31.80 3.44 -10.35
CA ASN A 21 -31.44 4.79 -10.79
C ASN A 21 -32.63 5.76 -10.68
N PHE A 22 -33.85 5.31 -11.00
CA PHE A 22 -35.07 6.09 -10.82
C PHE A 22 -35.30 6.45 -9.35
N TRP A 23 -35.15 5.49 -8.44
CA TRP A 23 -35.29 5.74 -7.02
C TRP A 23 -34.20 6.66 -6.46
N LEU A 24 -32.96 6.55 -6.94
CA LEU A 24 -31.89 7.50 -6.62
C LEU A 24 -32.20 8.91 -7.14
N ASN A 25 -32.98 9.04 -8.22
CA ASN A 25 -33.35 10.33 -8.80
C ASN A 25 -34.58 10.97 -8.15
N LEU A 26 -35.41 10.20 -7.43
CA LEU A 26 -36.59 10.68 -6.70
C LEU A 26 -36.24 11.31 -5.34
N THR A 27 -35.01 11.18 -4.85
CA THR A 27 -34.63 11.79 -3.58
C THR A 27 -34.56 13.31 -3.69
N LYS A 28 -35.27 14.00 -2.79
CA LYS A 28 -35.14 15.46 -2.60
C LYS A 28 -33.65 15.82 -2.37
N PRO A 29 -33.10 16.80 -3.10
CA PRO A 29 -31.75 17.30 -2.89
C PRO A 29 -31.56 17.81 -1.46
N GLU A 30 -30.40 17.52 -0.89
CA GLU A 30 -29.96 18.04 0.41
C GLU A 30 -29.11 19.29 0.17
N ASN A 31 -29.22 20.27 1.07
CA ASN A 31 -28.38 21.46 1.03
C ASN A 31 -27.13 21.26 1.89
N ILE A 32 -26.04 21.92 1.52
CA ILE A 32 -24.83 22.04 2.35
C ILE A 32 -25.05 23.24 3.28
N PHE A 33 -25.10 23.01 4.59
CA PHE A 33 -25.33 24.07 5.60
C PHE A 33 -24.10 24.38 6.45
N GLN A 34 -23.05 23.56 6.35
CA GLN A 34 -21.79 23.75 7.04
C GLN A 34 -20.66 23.47 6.06
N ASP A 35 -19.70 24.37 6.00
CA ASP A 35 -18.48 24.18 5.23
C ASP A 35 -17.42 23.48 6.06
N ILE A 36 -16.56 22.73 5.35
CA ILE A 36 -15.49 21.97 5.95
C ILE A 36 -14.22 22.17 5.15
N LYS A 37 -13.09 22.21 5.85
CA LYS A 37 -11.80 22.38 5.20
C LYS A 37 -11.17 21.02 4.91
N ASP A 38 -10.57 20.95 3.73
CA ASP A 38 -9.63 19.90 3.40
C ASP A 38 -8.31 20.17 4.15
N PRO A 39 -7.77 19.23 4.94
CA PRO A 39 -6.56 19.43 5.73
C PRO A 39 -5.28 19.41 4.88
N TRP A 40 -5.39 18.99 3.60
CA TRP A 40 -4.25 18.93 2.69
C TRP A 40 -4.23 20.13 1.75
N GLU A 41 -3.05 20.70 1.55
CA GLU A 41 -2.88 21.86 0.68
C GLU A 41 -2.89 21.45 -0.80
N GLY A 42 -3.43 22.33 -1.63
CA GLY A 42 -3.33 22.22 -3.08
C GLY A 42 -2.06 22.88 -3.62
N GLU A 43 -1.78 22.62 -4.89
CA GLU A 43 -0.62 23.13 -5.60
C GLU A 43 -1.11 23.67 -6.95
N GLY A 44 -1.02 24.98 -7.17
CA GLY A 44 -1.62 25.62 -8.36
C GLY A 44 -1.06 25.09 -9.69
N GLN A 45 0.22 24.71 -9.73
CA GLN A 45 0.86 24.13 -10.92
C GLN A 45 0.20 22.82 -11.38
N LEU A 46 -0.36 22.03 -10.45
CA LEU A 46 -1.10 20.82 -10.80
C LEU A 46 -2.47 21.15 -11.41
N ALA A 47 -3.09 22.28 -11.04
CA ALA A 47 -4.27 22.77 -11.76
C ALA A 47 -3.89 23.23 -13.17
N ASP A 48 -2.78 23.97 -13.32
CA ASP A 48 -2.26 24.40 -14.63
C ASP A 48 -1.99 23.22 -15.57
N ALA A 49 -1.50 22.08 -15.04
CA ALA A 49 -1.37 20.85 -15.81
C ALA A 49 -2.74 20.33 -16.29
N ILE A 50 -3.75 20.26 -15.41
CA ILE A 50 -5.10 19.79 -15.76
C ILE A 50 -5.81 20.76 -16.74
N PHE A 51 -5.54 22.06 -16.65
CA PHE A 51 -5.99 23.05 -17.64
C PHE A 51 -5.46 22.76 -19.04
N GLN A 52 -4.23 22.24 -19.15
CA GLN A 52 -3.61 21.83 -20.41
C GLN A 52 -4.02 20.41 -20.83
N GLY A 53 -5.00 19.80 -20.15
CA GLY A 53 -5.40 18.41 -20.37
C GLY A 53 -4.34 17.39 -19.96
N ARG A 54 -3.38 17.75 -19.11
CA ARG A 54 -2.37 16.82 -18.58
C ARG A 54 -2.82 16.28 -17.22
N TYR A 55 -3.31 15.06 -17.23
CA TYR A 55 -3.82 14.36 -16.06
C TYR A 55 -2.75 13.44 -15.49
N ASN A 56 -1.92 13.98 -14.60
CA ASN A 56 -0.88 13.24 -13.89
C ASN A 56 -1.43 12.67 -12.58
N PHE A 57 -1.91 11.43 -12.62
CA PHE A 57 -2.49 10.74 -11.46
C PHE A 57 -1.79 9.43 -11.20
N ALA A 58 -1.58 9.09 -9.92
CA ALA A 58 -0.91 7.86 -9.50
C ALA A 58 0.47 7.61 -10.19
N GLY A 59 1.14 8.67 -10.63
CA GLY A 59 2.45 8.62 -11.32
C GLY A 59 2.37 8.25 -12.80
N GLU A 60 1.19 8.30 -13.41
CA GLU A 60 0.95 8.15 -14.84
C GLU A 60 0.31 9.42 -15.39
N GLU A 61 0.86 9.95 -16.48
CA GLU A 61 0.29 11.11 -17.18
C GLU A 61 -0.53 10.65 -18.39
N ILE A 62 -1.77 11.15 -18.46
CA ILE A 62 -2.62 11.07 -19.67
C ILE A 62 -2.76 12.48 -20.22
N HIS A 63 -2.39 12.65 -21.49
CA HIS A 63 -2.54 13.91 -22.22
C HIS A 63 -3.83 13.88 -23.05
N SER A 64 -4.80 14.72 -22.71
CA SER A 64 -6.08 14.85 -23.40
C SER A 64 -6.59 16.31 -23.37
N PRO A 65 -6.09 17.17 -24.28
CA PRO A 65 -6.33 18.62 -24.24
C PRO A 65 -7.74 19.04 -24.65
N ASN A 66 -8.45 18.23 -25.43
CA ASN A 66 -9.76 18.59 -25.98
C ASN A 66 -10.93 18.18 -25.08
N LYS A 67 -10.89 16.95 -24.53
CA LYS A 67 -11.92 16.40 -23.64
C LYS A 67 -11.25 15.50 -22.60
N PRO A 68 -11.63 15.55 -21.31
CA PRO A 68 -11.16 14.59 -20.33
C PRO A 68 -11.49 13.15 -20.75
N LEU A 69 -10.52 12.24 -20.60
CA LEU A 69 -10.76 10.80 -20.69
C LEU A 69 -10.97 10.28 -19.27
N TRP A 70 -12.21 9.93 -18.92
CA TRP A 70 -12.55 9.47 -17.57
C TRP A 70 -12.09 8.03 -17.30
N GLU A 71 -12.14 7.18 -18.32
CA GLU A 71 -11.70 5.78 -18.27
C GLU A 71 -10.75 5.44 -19.45
N PRO A 72 -9.54 6.05 -19.52
CA PRO A 72 -8.61 5.80 -20.61
C PRO A 72 -8.07 4.36 -20.61
N ASN A 73 -7.74 3.84 -21.79
CA ASN A 73 -7.13 2.52 -21.89
C ASN A 73 -5.73 2.49 -21.28
N GLY A 74 -5.40 1.42 -20.56
CA GLY A 74 -4.05 1.17 -20.04
C GLY A 74 -3.76 1.72 -18.65
N VAL A 75 -4.63 2.54 -18.07
CA VAL A 75 -4.41 3.09 -16.72
C VAL A 75 -4.82 2.12 -15.61
N GLY A 76 -4.17 2.27 -14.45
CA GLY A 76 -4.47 1.46 -13.27
C GLY A 76 -5.71 1.91 -12.50
N PRO A 77 -6.24 1.06 -11.59
CA PRO A 77 -7.38 1.43 -10.73
C PRO A 77 -7.09 2.64 -9.83
N TRP A 78 -5.82 2.92 -9.51
CA TRP A 78 -5.42 4.08 -8.71
C TRP A 78 -5.59 5.38 -9.48
N TRP A 79 -5.20 5.39 -10.76
CA TRP A 79 -5.43 6.53 -11.65
C TRP A 79 -6.92 6.84 -11.75
N LEU A 80 -7.75 5.81 -11.98
CA LEU A 80 -9.21 5.94 -12.02
C LEU A 80 -9.78 6.46 -10.69
N ALA A 81 -9.23 6.03 -9.56
CA ALA A 81 -9.67 6.48 -8.24
C ALA A 81 -9.33 7.95 -7.94
N GLU A 82 -8.23 8.48 -8.48
CA GLU A 82 -7.90 9.91 -8.41
C GLU A 82 -8.78 10.73 -9.35
N MET A 83 -8.90 10.30 -10.62
CA MET A 83 -9.69 10.99 -11.64
C MET A 83 -11.15 11.14 -11.22
N HIS A 84 -11.80 10.04 -10.82
CA HIS A 84 -13.19 10.04 -10.36
C HIS A 84 -13.37 10.48 -8.90
N GLY A 85 -12.28 10.64 -8.15
CA GLY A 85 -12.30 11.03 -6.75
C GLY A 85 -12.34 12.54 -6.53
N PHE A 86 -12.03 13.36 -7.55
CA PHE A 86 -12.04 14.82 -7.50
C PHE A 86 -11.18 15.45 -6.38
N SER A 87 -10.26 14.69 -5.77
CA SER A 87 -9.29 15.24 -4.81
C SER A 87 -8.45 16.36 -5.42
N TRP A 88 -8.30 16.37 -6.74
CA TRP A 88 -7.60 17.39 -7.50
C TRP A 88 -8.28 18.77 -7.49
N LEU A 89 -9.53 18.89 -7.03
CA LEU A 89 -10.19 20.20 -6.80
C LEU A 89 -9.40 21.10 -5.84
N ARG A 90 -8.59 20.50 -4.95
CA ARG A 90 -7.65 21.23 -4.08
C ARG A 90 -6.70 22.12 -4.85
N HIS A 91 -6.22 21.65 -6.00
CA HIS A 91 -5.25 22.38 -6.81
C HIS A 91 -5.93 23.58 -7.49
N PHE A 92 -7.18 23.44 -7.93
CA PHE A 92 -7.98 24.56 -8.44
C PHE A 92 -8.27 25.58 -7.35
N LYS A 93 -8.56 25.14 -6.12
CA LYS A 93 -8.72 26.07 -4.98
C LYS A 93 -7.42 26.82 -4.66
N ALA A 94 -6.27 26.17 -4.75
CA ALA A 94 -4.97 26.80 -4.55
C ALA A 94 -4.58 27.75 -5.69
N ARG A 95 -4.98 27.45 -6.93
CA ARG A 95 -4.77 28.32 -8.10
C ARG A 95 -5.64 29.57 -8.06
N ASP A 96 -6.84 29.42 -7.50
CA ASP A 96 -7.88 30.43 -7.31
C ASP A 96 -8.34 31.13 -8.61
N GLY A 97 -9.32 32.03 -8.50
CA GLY A 97 -9.79 32.88 -9.59
C GLY A 97 -10.92 32.28 -10.43
N LYS A 98 -11.58 33.16 -11.19
CA LYS A 98 -12.79 32.86 -11.97
C LYS A 98 -12.59 31.69 -12.95
N THR A 99 -11.46 31.66 -13.66
CA THR A 99 -11.13 30.61 -14.62
C THR A 99 -11.02 29.24 -13.94
N SER A 100 -10.42 29.15 -12.76
CA SER A 100 -10.32 27.91 -11.96
C SER A 100 -11.69 27.39 -11.55
N ARG A 101 -12.58 28.28 -11.11
CA ARG A 101 -13.96 27.92 -10.75
C ARG A 101 -14.75 27.40 -11.96
N GLN A 102 -14.69 28.13 -13.07
CA GLN A 102 -15.40 27.78 -14.30
C GLN A 102 -14.91 26.44 -14.86
N TYR A 103 -13.61 26.19 -14.88
CA TYR A 103 -13.04 24.96 -15.40
C TYR A 103 -13.32 23.76 -14.49
N ALA A 104 -13.24 23.93 -13.16
CA ALA A 104 -13.65 22.90 -12.21
C ALA A 104 -15.12 22.49 -12.42
N ARG A 105 -16.03 23.47 -12.59
CA ARG A 105 -17.43 23.20 -12.94
C ARG A 105 -17.57 22.50 -14.29
N ALA A 106 -16.82 22.94 -15.31
CA ALA A 106 -16.85 22.32 -16.63
C ALA A 106 -16.43 20.84 -16.59
N LEU A 107 -15.40 20.50 -15.81
CA LEU A 107 -14.99 19.10 -15.60
C LEU A 107 -16.06 18.27 -14.89
N ILE A 108 -16.73 18.82 -13.86
CA ILE A 108 -17.84 18.14 -13.19
C ILE A 108 -19.00 17.93 -14.17
N SER A 109 -19.37 18.96 -14.94
CA SER A 109 -20.43 18.86 -15.96
C SER A 109 -20.10 17.86 -17.05
N ASP A 110 -18.84 17.79 -17.50
CA ASP A 110 -18.39 16.77 -18.46
C ASP A 110 -18.46 15.37 -17.87
N TRP A 111 -18.04 15.18 -16.62
CA TRP A 111 -18.15 13.89 -15.92
C TRP A 111 -19.60 13.39 -15.83
N ILE A 112 -20.53 14.29 -15.53
CA ILE A 112 -21.98 14.03 -15.50
C ILE A 112 -22.47 13.61 -16.88
N ARG A 113 -22.11 14.38 -17.92
CA ARG A 113 -22.50 14.12 -19.32
C ARG A 113 -21.94 12.79 -19.84
N ASP A 114 -20.78 12.37 -19.35
CA ASP A 114 -20.17 11.08 -19.67
C ASP A 114 -20.92 9.87 -19.05
N GLY A 115 -22.05 10.11 -18.38
CA GLY A 115 -22.95 9.07 -17.86
C GLY A 115 -22.63 8.61 -16.43
N ASN A 116 -21.76 9.33 -15.73
CA ASN A 116 -21.43 9.02 -14.33
C ASN A 116 -22.45 9.57 -13.32
N ASP A 117 -23.49 10.24 -13.81
CA ASP A 117 -24.68 10.62 -13.05
C ASP A 117 -25.53 9.41 -12.62
N ARG A 118 -25.30 8.24 -13.24
CA ARG A 118 -25.89 6.94 -12.91
C ARG A 118 -24.87 6.02 -12.27
N TYR A 119 -25.35 4.93 -11.66
CA TYR A 119 -24.47 3.93 -11.05
C TYR A 119 -23.48 3.35 -12.08
N ASN A 120 -22.19 3.58 -11.85
CA ASN A 120 -21.08 2.97 -12.57
C ASN A 120 -20.21 2.16 -11.59
N PRO A 121 -19.89 0.88 -11.88
CA PRO A 121 -19.17 0.00 -10.94
C PRO A 121 -17.72 0.41 -10.63
N ILE A 122 -17.13 1.29 -11.43
CA ILE A 122 -15.81 1.90 -11.24
C ILE A 122 -15.99 3.20 -10.46
N SER A 123 -16.66 4.20 -11.03
CA SER A 123 -16.72 5.55 -10.43
C SER A 123 -17.60 5.62 -9.16
N TRP A 124 -18.42 4.60 -8.89
CA TRP A 124 -19.21 4.46 -7.65
C TRP A 124 -18.67 3.39 -6.69
N LYS A 125 -17.39 2.99 -6.80
CA LYS A 125 -16.73 2.26 -5.70
C LYS A 125 -16.73 3.10 -4.42
N ILE A 126 -16.79 2.45 -3.26
CA ILE A 126 -16.98 3.13 -1.97
C ILE A 126 -15.86 4.11 -1.62
N ASP A 127 -14.61 3.79 -1.95
CA ASP A 127 -13.42 4.63 -1.76
C ASP A 127 -13.49 5.86 -2.66
N ILE A 128 -13.90 5.67 -3.91
CA ILE A 128 -14.04 6.76 -4.89
C ILE A 128 -15.20 7.69 -4.51
N LEU A 129 -16.34 7.14 -4.09
CA LEU A 129 -17.45 7.92 -3.53
C LEU A 129 -17.02 8.70 -2.30
N GLY A 130 -16.32 8.05 -1.37
CA GLY A 130 -15.77 8.69 -0.18
C GLY A 130 -14.89 9.90 -0.53
N ARG A 131 -14.00 9.74 -1.53
CA ARG A 131 -13.16 10.81 -2.05
C ARG A 131 -13.96 11.97 -2.63
N ARG A 132 -14.83 11.65 -3.58
CA ARG A 132 -15.61 12.64 -4.33
C ARG A 132 -16.55 13.42 -3.43
N ILE A 133 -17.27 12.75 -2.53
CA ILE A 133 -18.17 13.41 -1.57
C ILE A 133 -17.38 14.36 -0.66
N SER A 134 -16.22 13.92 -0.14
CA SER A 134 -15.36 14.77 0.70
C SER A 134 -14.90 16.01 -0.07
N ALA A 135 -14.41 15.83 -1.30
CA ALA A 135 -13.91 16.92 -2.13
C ALA A 135 -15.02 17.90 -2.53
N TRP A 136 -16.15 17.39 -3.03
CA TRP A 136 -17.28 18.23 -3.47
C TRP A 136 -17.85 19.08 -2.35
N ILE A 137 -17.93 18.55 -1.12
CA ILE A 137 -18.36 19.33 0.05
C ILE A 137 -17.29 20.35 0.44
N SER A 138 -16.02 19.94 0.54
CA SER A 138 -14.94 20.81 1.01
C SER A 138 -14.64 21.98 0.06
N TYR A 139 -14.91 21.80 -1.24
CA TYR A 139 -14.73 22.83 -2.27
C TYR A 139 -16.05 23.43 -2.74
N SER A 140 -17.14 23.24 -1.98
CA SER A 140 -18.48 23.62 -2.43
C SER A 140 -18.65 25.13 -2.59
N GLU A 141 -18.05 25.97 -1.74
CA GLU A 141 -18.08 27.43 -1.89
C GLU A 141 -17.52 27.87 -3.25
N MET A 142 -16.31 27.38 -3.58
CA MET A 142 -15.66 27.66 -4.86
C MET A 142 -16.50 27.20 -6.05
N LEU A 143 -17.17 26.05 -5.92
CA LEU A 143 -18.02 25.51 -6.98
C LEU A 143 -19.32 26.31 -7.15
N LYS A 144 -19.92 26.82 -6.07
CA LYS A 144 -21.18 27.57 -6.08
C LYS A 144 -21.03 29.00 -6.59
N GLU A 145 -19.88 29.62 -6.38
CA GLU A 145 -19.63 31.01 -6.74
C GLU A 145 -19.77 31.23 -8.26
N GLU A 146 -20.70 32.11 -8.65
CA GLU A 146 -21.10 32.40 -10.06
C GLU A 146 -21.56 31.15 -10.84
N ALA A 147 -22.07 30.12 -10.16
CA ALA A 147 -22.65 28.96 -10.83
C ALA A 147 -24.08 29.25 -11.30
N ASP A 148 -24.44 28.76 -12.48
CA ASP A 148 -25.83 28.80 -12.94
C ASP A 148 -26.70 27.82 -12.14
N ARG A 149 -28.01 28.08 -12.17
CA ARG A 149 -29.00 27.30 -11.42
C ARG A 149 -29.06 25.84 -11.86
N GLU A 150 -28.90 25.56 -13.14
CA GLU A 150 -28.99 24.20 -13.70
C GLU A 150 -27.86 23.32 -13.17
N PHE A 151 -26.63 23.84 -13.14
CA PHE A 151 -25.47 23.18 -12.55
C PHE A 151 -25.71 22.88 -11.07
N LEU A 152 -26.16 23.87 -10.30
CA LEU A 152 -26.39 23.72 -8.86
C LEU A 152 -27.44 22.65 -8.55
N GLU A 153 -28.56 22.64 -9.25
CA GLU A 153 -29.62 21.64 -9.08
C GLU A 153 -29.11 20.23 -9.35
N LYS A 154 -28.33 20.04 -10.44
CA LYS A 154 -27.70 18.74 -10.77
C LYS A 154 -26.64 18.33 -9.73
N PHE A 155 -25.80 19.27 -9.31
CA PHE A 155 -24.72 19.04 -8.34
C PHE A 155 -25.27 18.55 -7.00
N TYR A 156 -26.22 19.27 -6.41
CA TYR A 156 -26.82 18.88 -5.11
C TYR A 156 -27.56 17.55 -5.22
N LYS A 157 -28.33 17.35 -6.30
CA LYS A 157 -29.04 16.10 -6.53
C LYS A 157 -28.07 14.91 -6.54
N LEU A 158 -26.97 15.00 -7.29
CA LEU A 158 -25.98 13.93 -7.37
C LEU A 158 -25.24 13.71 -6.05
N LEU A 159 -24.83 14.78 -5.38
CA LEU A 159 -24.17 14.68 -4.08
C LEU A 159 -25.03 13.93 -3.06
N THR A 160 -26.34 14.23 -3.02
CA THR A 160 -27.32 13.52 -2.19
C THR A 160 -27.47 12.06 -2.58
N SER A 161 -27.70 11.77 -3.87
CA SER A 161 -27.90 10.40 -4.34
C SER A 161 -26.69 9.50 -4.06
N GLN A 162 -25.48 10.04 -4.24
CA GLN A 162 -24.23 9.35 -3.97
C GLN A 162 -23.98 9.15 -2.47
N SER A 163 -24.24 10.15 -1.64
CA SER A 163 -24.12 10.03 -0.18
C SER A 163 -25.08 8.98 0.38
N LYS A 164 -26.32 8.96 -0.12
CA LYS A 164 -27.31 7.95 0.23
C LYS A 164 -26.95 6.56 -0.30
N HIS A 165 -26.41 6.46 -1.52
CA HIS A 165 -25.88 5.19 -2.04
C HIS A 165 -24.77 4.64 -1.13
N LEU A 166 -23.77 5.47 -0.83
CA LEU A 166 -22.63 5.10 0.03
C LEU A 166 -23.11 4.57 1.39
N SER A 167 -24.04 5.30 2.04
CA SER A 167 -24.63 4.89 3.31
C SER A 167 -25.30 3.51 3.27
N ARG A 168 -25.83 3.08 2.12
CA ARG A 168 -26.52 1.78 1.97
C ARG A 168 -25.56 0.63 1.75
N VAL A 169 -24.43 0.88 1.07
CA VAL A 169 -23.50 -0.19 0.65
C VAL A 169 -22.34 -0.39 1.61
N ILE A 170 -21.96 0.64 2.37
CA ILE A 170 -20.75 0.64 3.21
C ILE A 170 -20.75 -0.49 4.25
N GLN A 171 -21.89 -0.85 4.83
CA GLN A 171 -21.99 -1.92 5.83
C GLN A 171 -21.53 -3.28 5.28
N LYS A 172 -21.84 -3.59 4.02
CA LYS A 172 -21.43 -4.84 3.36
C LYS A 172 -19.93 -4.88 3.07
N LYS A 173 -19.26 -3.74 3.19
CA LYS A 173 -17.87 -3.50 2.81
C LYS A 173 -17.00 -3.11 4.00
N LYS A 174 -17.53 -3.20 5.23
CA LYS A 174 -16.88 -2.77 6.46
C LYS A 174 -15.57 -3.47 6.83
N ASN A 175 -15.21 -4.55 6.13
CA ASN A 175 -13.99 -5.33 6.33
C ASN A 175 -12.92 -5.07 5.24
N GLU A 176 -13.24 -4.25 4.24
CA GLU A 176 -12.30 -3.85 3.19
C GLU A 176 -11.53 -2.60 3.66
N PRO A 177 -10.22 -2.45 3.38
CA PRO A 177 -9.45 -1.27 3.79
C PRO A 177 -10.01 0.03 3.20
N GLU A 178 -10.60 -0.03 2.01
CA GLU A 178 -11.29 1.07 1.34
C GLU A 178 -12.43 1.68 2.16
N VAL A 179 -12.90 1.00 3.22
CA VAL A 179 -13.93 1.51 4.12
C VAL A 179 -13.51 2.81 4.81
N PHE A 180 -12.23 3.03 5.12
CA PHE A 180 -11.80 4.25 5.83
C PHE A 180 -12.00 5.50 4.97
N THR A 181 -11.65 5.43 3.68
CA THR A 181 -11.92 6.50 2.72
C THR A 181 -13.41 6.71 2.51
N ALA A 182 -14.19 5.63 2.46
CA ALA A 182 -15.66 5.70 2.39
C ALA A 182 -16.27 6.38 3.63
N LEU A 183 -15.78 6.04 4.82
CA LEU A 183 -16.22 6.61 6.10
C LEU A 183 -15.92 8.10 6.17
N ARG A 184 -14.77 8.55 5.63
CA ARG A 184 -14.44 9.97 5.51
C ARG A 184 -15.54 10.74 4.79
N GLY A 185 -15.89 10.33 3.57
CA GLY A 185 -16.96 10.98 2.81
C GLY A 185 -18.32 10.86 3.51
N LEU A 186 -18.62 9.71 4.13
CA LEU A 186 -19.90 9.51 4.79
C LEU A 186 -20.05 10.37 6.06
N ILE A 187 -18.99 10.51 6.87
CA ILE A 187 -18.94 11.39 8.04
C ILE A 187 -19.11 12.84 7.61
N ILE A 188 -18.28 13.32 6.68
CA ILE A 188 -18.35 14.69 6.17
C ILE A 188 -19.75 14.99 5.63
N SER A 189 -20.31 14.08 4.84
CA SER A 189 -21.67 14.23 4.32
C SER A 189 -22.75 14.20 5.42
N GLY A 190 -22.51 13.48 6.52
CA GLY A 190 -23.43 13.40 7.64
C GLY A 190 -23.43 14.67 8.50
N ILE A 191 -22.29 15.37 8.55
CA ILE A 191 -22.13 16.64 9.25
C ILE A 191 -22.65 17.79 8.39
N CYS A 192 -22.33 17.81 7.09
CA CYS A 192 -22.52 19.01 6.26
C CYS A 192 -23.84 19.07 5.48
N LEU A 193 -24.50 17.93 5.22
CA LEU A 193 -25.72 17.87 4.42
C LEU A 193 -26.97 17.73 5.27
N SER A 194 -28.03 18.47 4.92
CA SER A 194 -29.33 18.41 5.61
C SER A 194 -29.84 16.98 5.73
N GLY A 195 -30.29 16.53 6.91
CA GLY A 195 -30.75 15.14 7.13
C GLY A 195 -29.62 14.12 7.33
N GLY A 196 -28.39 14.59 7.56
CA GLY A 196 -27.19 13.77 7.71
C GLY A 196 -27.08 12.96 9.01
N ASN A 197 -27.87 13.24 10.06
CA ASN A 197 -27.75 12.62 11.39
C ASN A 197 -27.69 11.08 11.36
N LYS A 198 -28.58 10.42 10.61
CA LYS A 198 -28.57 8.96 10.49
C LYS A 198 -27.30 8.45 9.80
N ARG A 199 -26.83 9.16 8.77
CA ARG A 199 -25.59 8.83 8.04
C ARG A 199 -24.38 8.98 8.95
N TYR A 200 -24.32 10.07 9.71
CA TYR A 200 -23.29 10.32 10.70
C TYR A 200 -23.21 9.20 11.75
N SER A 201 -24.31 8.91 12.44
CA SER A 201 -24.35 7.84 13.46
C SER A 201 -23.98 6.47 12.89
N THR A 202 -24.43 6.16 11.68
CA THR A 202 -24.05 4.91 10.99
C THR A 202 -22.55 4.86 10.72
N ALA A 203 -21.98 5.95 10.21
CA ALA A 203 -20.55 6.03 9.93
C ALA A 203 -19.71 5.92 11.20
N LYS A 204 -20.10 6.58 12.30
CA LYS A 204 -19.41 6.46 13.61
C LYS A 204 -19.32 5.01 14.09
N ASN A 205 -20.44 4.29 14.03
CA ASN A 205 -20.50 2.89 14.45
C ASN A 205 -19.59 1.99 13.59
N ILE A 206 -19.59 2.20 12.27
CA ILE A 206 -18.74 1.42 11.35
C ILE A 206 -17.26 1.80 11.53
N LEU A 207 -16.94 3.07 11.78
CA LEU A 207 -15.57 3.52 12.05
C LEU A 207 -15.02 2.90 13.33
N LEU A 208 -15.80 2.88 14.42
CA LEU A 208 -15.39 2.22 15.66
C LEU A 208 -15.13 0.72 15.44
N TYR A 209 -16.01 0.05 14.69
CA TYR A 209 -15.80 -1.34 14.31
C TYR A 209 -14.53 -1.52 13.48
N ALA A 210 -14.30 -0.69 12.46
CA ALA A 210 -13.14 -0.79 11.58
C ALA A 210 -11.83 -0.53 12.34
N LEU A 211 -11.80 0.51 13.20
CA LEU A 211 -10.63 0.79 14.06
C LEU A 211 -10.30 -0.39 14.97
N ASN A 212 -11.30 -1.03 15.58
CA ASN A 212 -11.08 -2.15 16.50
C ASN A 212 -10.74 -3.47 15.80
N SER A 213 -11.21 -3.68 14.56
CA SER A 213 -11.05 -4.96 13.84
C SER A 213 -9.93 -4.96 12.81
N GLN A 214 -9.53 -3.79 12.31
CA GLN A 214 -8.58 -3.69 11.20
C GLN A 214 -7.25 -3.02 11.58
N ILE A 215 -7.19 -2.26 12.68
CA ILE A 215 -5.95 -1.67 13.19
C ILE A 215 -5.47 -2.49 14.39
N LEU A 216 -4.23 -2.92 14.33
CA LEU A 216 -3.67 -3.78 15.38
C LEU A 216 -3.06 -2.97 16.50
N SER A 217 -2.72 -3.66 17.59
CA SER A 217 -2.13 -3.04 18.78
C SER A 217 -0.83 -2.29 18.50
N ASP A 218 -0.07 -2.70 17.48
CA ASP A 218 1.16 -2.04 17.02
C ASP A 218 0.93 -0.94 15.97
N GLY A 219 -0.32 -0.63 15.64
CA GLY A 219 -0.71 0.44 14.70
C GLY A 219 -0.74 0.04 13.23
N CYS A 220 -0.29 -1.16 12.88
CA CYS A 220 -0.38 -1.64 11.50
C CYS A 220 -1.81 -2.06 11.12
N HIS A 221 -2.18 -1.85 9.86
CA HIS A 221 -3.39 -2.44 9.32
C HIS A 221 -3.25 -3.97 9.14
N ILE A 222 -4.31 -4.74 9.38
CA ILE A 222 -4.35 -6.22 9.24
C ILE A 222 -3.95 -6.73 7.84
N SER A 223 -3.94 -5.86 6.83
CA SER A 223 -3.46 -6.21 5.50
C SER A 223 -1.97 -6.56 5.42
N ARG A 224 -1.15 -6.13 6.39
CA ARG A 224 0.33 -6.22 6.32
C ARG A 224 0.90 -5.47 5.12
N ARG A 225 0.33 -4.30 4.82
CA ARG A 225 0.77 -3.43 3.73
C ARG A 225 0.98 -2.03 4.30
N PRO A 226 2.25 -1.60 4.50
CA PRO A 226 2.56 -0.29 5.06
C PRO A 226 1.88 0.86 4.30
N SER A 227 1.75 0.76 2.98
CA SER A 227 1.05 1.76 2.17
C SER A 227 -0.43 1.94 2.54
N ILE A 228 -1.16 0.83 2.80
CA ILE A 228 -2.56 0.91 3.23
C ILE A 228 -2.66 1.55 4.61
N THR A 229 -1.74 1.22 5.51
CA THR A 229 -1.66 1.84 6.83
C THR A 229 -1.49 3.37 6.73
N LEU A 230 -0.69 3.85 5.77
CA LEU A 230 -0.49 5.29 5.52
C LEU A 230 -1.76 5.95 4.92
N ASP A 231 -2.41 5.27 3.97
CA ASP A 231 -3.67 5.76 3.38
C ASP A 231 -4.74 5.93 4.45
N ILE A 232 -4.86 4.96 5.37
CA ILE A 232 -5.78 5.04 6.51
C ILE A 232 -5.40 6.20 7.43
N LEU A 233 -4.11 6.41 7.74
CA LEU A 233 -3.68 7.57 8.54
C LEU A 233 -4.17 8.88 7.92
N THR A 234 -4.02 9.01 6.61
CA THR A 234 -4.46 10.19 5.84
C THR A 234 -5.97 10.41 5.97
N ASP A 235 -6.77 9.34 5.87
CA ASP A 235 -8.22 9.40 6.06
C ASP A 235 -8.62 9.74 7.51
N LEU A 236 -7.94 9.18 8.51
CA LEU A 236 -8.23 9.44 9.92
C LEU A 236 -7.92 10.89 10.32
N ILE A 237 -6.85 11.48 9.78
CA ILE A 237 -6.53 12.90 9.99
C ILE A 237 -7.68 13.77 9.47
N TRP A 238 -8.18 13.50 8.26
CA TRP A 238 -9.27 14.27 7.66
C TRP A 238 -10.60 14.03 8.38
N ILE A 239 -10.89 12.80 8.79
CA ILE A 239 -12.05 12.51 9.63
C ILE A 239 -11.96 13.33 10.92
N LYS A 240 -10.83 13.26 11.64
CA LYS A 240 -10.64 14.00 12.91
C LYS A 240 -10.83 15.50 12.71
N SER A 241 -10.21 16.08 11.68
CA SER A 241 -10.31 17.53 11.41
C SER A 241 -11.72 17.98 11.02
N SER A 242 -12.60 17.03 10.70
CA SER A 242 -13.99 17.28 10.30
C SER A 242 -14.98 17.17 11.46
N LEU A 243 -14.58 16.59 12.61
CA LEU A 243 -15.48 16.36 13.72
C LEU A 243 -15.74 17.64 14.54
N PRO A 244 -16.92 17.79 15.14
CA PRO A 244 -17.15 18.79 16.18
C PRO A 244 -16.18 18.61 17.37
N GLU A 245 -15.75 19.70 18.01
CA GLU A 245 -14.70 19.69 19.05
C GLU A 245 -14.97 18.74 20.22
N ASN A 246 -16.24 18.56 20.59
CA ASN A 246 -16.65 17.69 21.71
C ASN A 246 -17.11 16.29 21.26
N ASP A 247 -16.79 15.87 20.03
CA ASP A 247 -17.19 14.55 19.56
C ASP A 247 -16.37 13.45 20.26
N ASN A 248 -17.08 12.49 20.86
CA ASN A 248 -16.48 11.38 21.60
C ASN A 248 -15.56 10.45 20.78
N LEU A 249 -15.51 10.56 19.45
CA LEU A 249 -14.56 9.81 18.63
C LEU A 249 -13.14 10.36 18.67
N ILE A 250 -12.95 11.63 19.04
CA ILE A 250 -11.66 12.31 18.93
C ILE A 250 -10.57 11.56 19.70
N GLU A 251 -10.83 11.16 20.95
CA GLU A 251 -9.86 10.42 21.76
C GLU A 251 -9.46 9.07 21.14
N LYS A 252 -10.45 8.36 20.59
CA LYS A 252 -10.22 7.07 19.91
C LYS A 252 -9.41 7.26 18.62
N LEU A 253 -9.67 8.33 17.87
CA LEU A 253 -8.91 8.71 16.68
C LEU A 253 -7.47 9.07 17.04
N ASP A 254 -7.26 9.88 18.08
CA ASP A 254 -5.93 10.28 18.54
C ASP A 254 -5.08 9.08 18.94
N THR A 255 -5.67 8.14 19.68
CA THR A 255 -5.01 6.89 20.05
C THR A 255 -4.56 6.10 18.81
N ASN A 256 -5.42 5.99 17.78
CA ASN A 256 -5.09 5.23 16.57
C ASN A 256 -4.12 5.97 15.65
N ILE A 257 -4.30 7.28 15.44
CA ILE A 257 -3.39 8.15 14.69
C ILE A 257 -1.98 8.05 15.29
N THR A 258 -1.85 8.10 16.62
CA THR A 258 -0.57 7.95 17.31
C THR A 258 0.09 6.60 17.04
N LYS A 259 -0.65 5.49 17.24
CA LYS A 259 -0.13 4.13 16.98
C LYS A 259 0.31 3.96 15.53
N ILE A 260 -0.55 4.37 14.58
CA ILE A 260 -0.28 4.27 13.16
C ILE A 260 0.96 5.10 12.78
N SER A 261 1.11 6.31 13.33
CA SER A 261 2.28 7.17 13.07
C SER A 261 3.58 6.53 13.52
N HIS A 262 3.61 5.90 14.70
CA HIS A 262 4.77 5.14 15.18
C HIS A 262 5.05 3.91 14.31
N ALA A 263 4.02 3.21 13.84
CA ALA A 263 4.16 2.07 12.93
C ALA A 263 4.79 2.50 11.60
N ILE A 264 4.25 3.54 10.97
CA ILE A 264 4.76 4.12 9.71
C ILE A 264 6.23 4.51 9.85
N ARG A 265 6.61 5.21 10.92
CA ARG A 265 8.01 5.57 11.16
C ARG A 265 8.92 4.34 11.27
N SER A 266 8.45 3.26 11.89
CA SER A 266 9.22 2.02 12.08
C SER A 266 9.39 1.23 10.78
N LEU A 267 8.47 1.38 9.84
CA LEU A 267 8.43 0.68 8.54
C LEU A 267 9.17 1.42 7.41
N ARG A 268 9.90 2.50 7.72
CA ARG A 268 10.69 3.25 6.72
C ARG A 268 12.11 2.69 6.58
N LEU A 269 12.58 2.61 5.35
CA LEU A 269 14.00 2.39 5.02
C LEU A 269 14.78 3.71 5.09
N GLY A 270 16.09 3.67 4.87
CA GLY A 270 16.98 4.82 5.06
C GLY A 270 16.83 5.94 4.01
N ASP A 271 16.16 5.66 2.90
CA ASP A 271 15.71 6.68 1.92
C ASP A 271 14.46 7.44 2.40
N GLY A 272 13.86 7.02 3.52
CA GLY A 272 12.64 7.59 4.05
C GLY A 272 11.36 7.08 3.38
N THR A 273 11.43 6.06 2.53
CA THR A 273 10.24 5.45 1.92
C THR A 273 9.86 4.16 2.66
N LEU A 274 8.65 3.64 2.43
CA LEU A 274 8.12 2.47 3.15
C LEU A 274 8.63 1.14 2.61
N LEU A 275 8.69 0.14 3.50
CA LEU A 275 8.77 -1.27 3.12
C LEU A 275 7.64 -1.65 2.14
N ARG A 276 8.00 -2.37 1.07
CA ARG A 276 7.05 -2.75 -0.01
C ARG A 276 6.50 -4.17 0.12
N SER A 277 6.46 -4.70 1.33
CA SER A 277 5.96 -6.05 1.63
C SER A 277 4.51 -6.23 1.16
N ASN A 278 4.15 -7.47 0.79
CA ASN A 278 2.78 -7.87 0.45
C ASN A 278 2.13 -7.02 -0.65
N GLY A 279 2.95 -6.57 -1.62
CA GLY A 279 2.54 -5.71 -2.73
C GLY A 279 2.16 -4.29 -2.31
N GLY A 280 2.68 -3.81 -1.17
CA GLY A 280 2.57 -2.43 -0.75
C GLY A 280 3.37 -1.48 -1.65
N LYS A 281 2.97 -0.21 -1.65
CA LYS A 281 3.72 0.89 -2.29
C LYS A 281 4.79 1.45 -1.34
N SER A 282 5.85 2.04 -1.90
CA SER A 282 6.87 2.73 -1.10
C SER A 282 6.43 4.10 -0.61
N TYR A 283 5.70 4.86 -1.44
CA TYR A 283 5.48 6.31 -1.31
C TYR A 283 6.78 7.12 -1.26
N SER A 284 6.73 8.38 -1.69
CA SER A 284 7.88 9.27 -1.57
C SER A 284 8.10 9.66 -0.10
N ARG A 285 9.35 9.97 0.25
CA ARG A 285 9.71 10.51 1.55
C ARG A 285 8.85 11.72 1.91
N ASP A 286 8.73 12.67 0.99
CA ASP A 286 8.04 13.93 1.22
C ASP A 286 6.53 13.71 1.45
N ALA A 287 5.92 12.77 0.73
CA ALA A 287 4.52 12.42 0.96
C ALA A 287 4.30 11.84 2.37
N ILE A 288 5.19 10.95 2.81
CA ILE A 288 5.12 10.36 4.15
C ILE A 288 5.36 11.43 5.23
N ASP A 289 6.39 12.28 5.04
CA ASP A 289 6.73 13.35 5.98
C ASP A 289 5.57 14.35 6.10
N LYS A 290 4.95 14.79 4.98
CA LYS A 290 3.74 15.63 4.97
C LYS A 290 2.59 15.01 5.79
N VAL A 291 2.33 13.70 5.67
CA VAL A 291 1.28 13.03 6.43
C VAL A 291 1.62 12.98 7.93
N LEU A 292 2.85 12.61 8.28
CA LEU A 292 3.29 12.53 9.68
C LEU A 292 3.27 13.92 10.34
N ASP A 293 3.70 14.97 9.65
CA ASP A 293 3.70 16.33 10.18
C ASP A 293 2.27 16.82 10.47
N LYS A 294 1.29 16.50 9.62
CA LYS A 294 -0.12 16.84 9.85
C LYS A 294 -0.75 16.14 11.05
N THR A 295 -0.12 15.09 11.60
CA THR A 295 -0.59 14.49 12.86
C THR A 295 -0.34 15.40 14.07
N GLY A 296 0.63 16.33 13.97
CA GLY A 296 1.10 17.14 15.10
C GLY A 296 1.87 16.35 16.17
N ILE A 297 2.10 15.05 15.96
CA ILE A 297 2.73 14.17 16.94
C ILE A 297 4.24 14.32 16.87
N LYS A 298 4.84 14.75 17.98
CA LYS A 298 6.29 14.74 18.14
C LYS A 298 6.77 13.30 18.32
N LEU A 299 7.15 12.66 17.22
CA LEU A 299 7.72 11.32 17.19
C LEU A 299 9.16 11.32 17.75
N LYS A 300 9.32 11.62 19.04
CA LYS A 300 10.61 11.65 19.77
C LYS A 300 11.00 10.30 20.38
N SER A 301 10.04 9.38 20.55
CA SER A 301 10.30 8.06 21.10
C SER A 301 11.27 7.27 20.21
N LYS A 302 11.98 6.30 20.79
CA LYS A 302 12.83 5.37 20.03
C LYS A 302 11.98 4.67 18.94
N ILE A 303 12.55 4.46 17.76
CA ILE A 303 11.90 3.72 16.69
C ILE A 303 11.70 2.28 17.17
N SER A 304 10.49 1.75 17.02
CA SER A 304 10.19 0.36 17.40
C SER A 304 10.98 -0.59 16.51
N VAL A 305 11.74 -1.48 17.14
CA VAL A 305 12.55 -2.49 16.42
C VAL A 305 11.74 -3.74 16.07
N SER A 306 10.55 -3.90 16.66
CA SER A 306 9.65 -5.03 16.46
C SER A 306 8.21 -4.54 16.50
N LEU A 307 7.45 -4.86 15.46
CA LEU A 307 5.99 -4.67 15.38
C LEU A 307 5.35 -6.05 15.46
N LYS A 308 5.28 -6.60 16.68
CA LYS A 308 4.96 -8.01 16.95
C LYS A 308 3.61 -8.45 16.38
N SER A 309 2.58 -7.63 16.53
CA SER A 309 1.22 -7.98 16.09
C SER A 309 1.07 -7.96 14.58
N SER A 310 1.95 -7.25 13.87
CA SER A 310 2.06 -7.27 12.42
C SER A 310 3.12 -8.20 11.88
N GLY A 311 4.08 -8.61 12.71
CA GLY A 311 5.16 -9.49 12.33
C GLY A 311 6.20 -8.78 11.47
N TYR A 312 6.55 -7.53 11.77
CA TYR A 312 7.71 -6.88 11.16
C TYR A 312 8.85 -6.73 12.16
N GLU A 313 10.05 -7.12 11.73
CA GLU A 313 11.27 -6.92 12.50
C GLU A 313 12.21 -5.95 11.78
N ARG A 314 12.82 -5.05 12.54
CA ARG A 314 13.75 -4.05 12.03
C ARG A 314 15.12 -4.27 12.65
N LEU A 315 16.16 -4.45 11.84
CA LEU A 315 17.56 -4.33 12.28
C LEU A 315 18.09 -2.98 11.79
N ALA A 316 18.71 -2.19 12.67
CA ALA A 316 19.25 -0.89 12.29
C ALA A 316 20.53 -0.58 13.05
N ALA A 317 21.63 -0.39 12.32
CA ALA A 317 22.93 -0.05 12.88
C ALA A 317 23.73 0.78 11.87
N GLY A 318 24.49 1.76 12.34
CA GLY A 318 25.19 2.71 11.48
C GLY A 318 24.26 3.32 10.42
N LYS A 319 24.59 3.12 9.13
CA LYS A 319 23.76 3.57 8.00
C LYS A 319 22.82 2.48 7.46
N SER A 320 22.90 1.25 7.96
CA SER A 320 22.17 0.11 7.43
C SER A 320 20.85 -0.11 8.15
N ILE A 321 19.78 -0.28 7.37
CA ILE A 321 18.45 -0.60 7.86
C ILE A 321 17.96 -1.84 7.09
N ILE A 322 17.51 -2.85 7.82
CA ILE A 322 16.88 -4.05 7.29
C ILE A 322 15.48 -4.16 7.89
N LEU A 323 14.49 -4.42 7.05
CA LEU A 323 13.12 -4.71 7.45
C LEU A 323 12.73 -6.10 6.95
N LEU A 324 12.40 -6.98 7.88
CA LEU A 324 12.06 -8.39 7.65
C LEU A 324 10.55 -8.61 7.85
N ASP A 325 9.92 -9.26 6.87
CA ASP A 325 8.51 -9.68 6.93
C ASP A 325 8.39 -11.08 7.57
N CYS A 326 8.02 -11.07 8.84
CA CYS A 326 7.66 -12.25 9.65
C CYS A 326 6.14 -12.32 9.87
N SER A 327 5.33 -11.74 8.97
CA SER A 327 3.89 -11.62 9.19
C SER A 327 3.16 -12.96 9.04
N GLN A 328 2.35 -13.29 10.03
CA GLN A 328 1.50 -14.47 10.01
C GLN A 328 0.09 -14.08 9.55
N LYS A 329 -0.39 -14.71 8.47
CA LYS A 329 -1.75 -14.51 7.96
C LYS A 329 -2.32 -15.81 7.40
N GLU A 330 -3.52 -16.18 7.85
CA GLU A 330 -4.22 -17.39 7.38
C GLU A 330 -4.43 -17.39 5.87
N LYS A 331 -4.83 -16.22 5.33
CA LYS A 331 -5.05 -16.01 3.90
C LYS A 331 -4.22 -14.83 3.40
N SER A 332 -2.98 -15.11 3.03
CA SER A 332 -2.15 -14.14 2.31
C SER A 332 -2.33 -14.30 0.81
N SER A 333 -2.36 -13.17 0.08
CA SER A 333 -2.25 -13.22 -1.38
C SER A 333 -0.79 -13.29 -1.84
N TYR A 334 0.15 -12.93 -0.96
CA TYR A 334 1.58 -12.85 -1.22
C TYR A 334 2.33 -13.90 -0.39
N ASN A 335 3.30 -14.54 -1.01
CA ASN A 335 3.96 -15.73 -0.48
C ASN A 335 5.41 -15.44 -0.04
N GLY A 336 5.71 -14.20 0.35
CA GLY A 336 7.06 -13.71 0.63
C GLY A 336 7.51 -13.86 2.08
N SER A 337 7.10 -14.92 2.81
CA SER A 337 7.47 -15.08 4.22
C SER A 337 8.99 -15.08 4.42
N LEU A 338 9.45 -14.37 5.45
CA LEU A 338 10.86 -14.12 5.79
C LEU A 338 11.65 -13.38 4.71
N SER A 339 10.96 -12.74 3.76
CA SER A 339 11.61 -11.78 2.86
C SER A 339 12.01 -10.52 3.60
N PHE A 340 13.07 -9.87 3.13
CA PHE A 340 13.53 -8.61 3.71
C PHE A 340 13.87 -7.59 2.62
N GLU A 341 13.82 -6.32 3.00
CA GLU A 341 14.42 -5.24 2.23
C GLU A 341 15.54 -4.60 3.06
N MET A 342 16.59 -4.13 2.39
CA MET A 342 17.76 -3.50 2.99
C MET A 342 18.13 -2.22 2.27
N SER A 343 18.45 -1.19 3.03
CA SER A 343 19.04 0.06 2.55
C SER A 343 20.31 0.40 3.32
N VAL A 344 21.24 1.07 2.66
CA VAL A 344 22.45 1.67 3.25
C VAL A 344 22.40 3.17 2.98
N GLY A 345 22.27 3.97 4.04
CA GLY A 345 21.93 5.38 3.89
C GLY A 345 20.63 5.53 3.10
N ARG A 346 20.66 6.30 2.01
CA ARG A 346 19.50 6.48 1.12
C ARG A 346 19.44 5.46 -0.03
N ASP A 347 20.38 4.53 -0.11
CA ASP A 347 20.44 3.59 -1.23
C ASP A 347 19.76 2.28 -0.84
N ARG A 348 18.63 1.98 -1.49
CA ARG A 348 18.03 0.65 -1.45
C ARG A 348 18.95 -0.33 -2.19
N MET A 349 19.30 -1.42 -1.53
CA MET A 349 20.18 -2.45 -2.09
C MET A 349 19.38 -3.72 -2.38
N ILE A 350 18.91 -4.41 -1.33
CA ILE A 350 18.07 -5.60 -1.44
C ILE A 350 16.61 -5.16 -1.32
N VAL A 351 15.77 -5.61 -2.25
CA VAL A 351 14.36 -5.23 -2.36
C VAL A 351 13.50 -6.46 -2.62
N ASN A 352 12.18 -6.31 -2.62
CA ASN A 352 11.27 -7.24 -3.30
C ASN A 352 10.88 -6.70 -4.67
N CYS A 353 10.27 -7.50 -5.56
CA CYS A 353 9.92 -7.05 -6.91
C CYS A 353 8.89 -5.92 -6.97
N GLY A 354 8.11 -5.69 -5.90
CA GLY A 354 7.19 -4.55 -5.77
C GLY A 354 5.71 -4.90 -5.98
N PRO A 355 4.84 -3.88 -6.08
CA PRO A 355 3.39 -4.05 -6.18
C PRO A 355 2.97 -4.57 -7.56
N THR A 356 1.73 -5.07 -7.64
CA THR A 356 1.15 -5.48 -8.94
C THR A 356 0.85 -4.27 -9.84
N PRO A 357 1.41 -4.21 -11.07
CA PRO A 357 1.10 -3.17 -12.03
C PRO A 357 -0.33 -3.34 -12.60
N PHE A 358 -1.06 -2.23 -12.71
CA PHE A 358 -2.34 -2.09 -13.44
C PHE A 358 -3.44 -3.13 -13.12
N ASN A 359 -3.45 -3.71 -11.91
CA ASN A 359 -4.38 -4.79 -11.52
C ASN A 359 -4.38 -6.00 -12.47
N ASN A 360 -3.27 -6.21 -13.18
CA ASN A 360 -3.14 -7.30 -14.14
C ASN A 360 -3.01 -8.64 -13.39
N LYS A 361 -3.91 -9.58 -13.66
CA LYS A 361 -3.98 -10.88 -12.96
C LYS A 361 -2.71 -11.74 -13.15
N LYS A 362 -2.09 -11.70 -14.34
CA LYS A 362 -0.85 -12.45 -14.61
C LYS A 362 0.28 -11.89 -13.76
N TRP A 363 0.42 -10.56 -13.77
CA TRP A 363 1.39 -9.86 -12.93
C TRP A 363 1.14 -10.09 -11.45
N LYS A 364 -0.11 -10.07 -11.00
CA LYS A 364 -0.48 -10.36 -9.61
C LYS A 364 0.00 -11.73 -9.18
N LYS A 365 -0.23 -12.76 -10.01
CA LYS A 365 0.20 -14.13 -9.74
C LYS A 365 1.73 -14.23 -9.66
N ALA A 366 2.44 -13.57 -10.57
CA ALA A 366 3.90 -13.59 -10.60
C ALA A 366 4.51 -12.88 -9.38
N LEU A 367 4.10 -11.64 -9.12
CA LEU A 367 4.66 -10.79 -8.07
C LEU A 367 4.22 -11.21 -6.66
N SER A 368 3.19 -12.03 -6.55
CA SER A 368 2.78 -12.61 -5.27
C SER A 368 3.47 -13.94 -4.96
N SER A 369 4.23 -14.51 -5.89
CA SER A 369 5.00 -15.74 -5.65
C SER A 369 6.20 -15.52 -4.73
N SER A 370 6.66 -16.59 -4.07
CA SER A 370 7.85 -16.52 -3.20
C SER A 370 9.12 -16.14 -3.98
N ALA A 371 9.22 -16.52 -5.25
CA ALA A 371 10.35 -16.21 -6.14
C ALA A 371 10.43 -14.74 -6.58
N ALA A 372 9.42 -13.92 -6.26
CA ALA A 372 9.43 -12.46 -6.46
C ALA A 372 9.85 -11.67 -5.21
N HIS A 373 10.30 -12.38 -4.17
CA HIS A 373 10.69 -11.83 -2.89
C HIS A 373 12.09 -12.31 -2.50
N SER A 374 12.82 -11.50 -1.74
CA SER A 374 14.19 -11.83 -1.32
C SER A 374 14.19 -12.86 -0.18
N THR A 375 13.82 -14.11 -0.52
CA THR A 375 13.63 -15.24 0.41
C THR A 375 14.00 -16.58 -0.24
N LEU A 376 13.89 -17.65 0.54
CA LEU A 376 14.16 -19.02 0.12
C LEU A 376 12.92 -19.66 -0.54
N VAL A 377 13.14 -20.40 -1.63
CA VAL A 377 12.13 -21.13 -2.40
C VAL A 377 12.57 -22.58 -2.58
N ILE A 378 11.73 -23.54 -2.20
CA ILE A 378 11.98 -24.98 -2.36
C ILE A 378 11.14 -25.51 -3.54
N ASN A 379 11.76 -26.25 -4.45
CA ASN A 379 11.13 -26.92 -5.60
C ASN A 379 10.13 -26.00 -6.34
N ASN A 380 10.51 -24.73 -6.57
CA ASN A 380 9.69 -23.70 -7.22
C ASN A 380 8.28 -23.53 -6.61
N THR A 381 8.16 -23.78 -5.30
CA THR A 381 6.88 -23.79 -4.59
C THR A 381 6.74 -22.60 -3.67
N ASN A 382 5.54 -22.02 -3.64
CA ASN A 382 5.22 -20.90 -2.75
C ASN A 382 5.17 -21.35 -1.28
N SER A 383 5.93 -20.68 -0.42
CA SER A 383 6.01 -20.99 1.01
C SER A 383 4.74 -20.63 1.78
N SER A 384 4.01 -19.60 1.36
CA SER A 384 2.85 -19.07 2.10
C SER A 384 1.53 -19.10 1.33
N SER A 385 1.35 -20.11 0.46
CA SER A 385 0.08 -20.33 -0.24
C SER A 385 -0.91 -21.07 0.64
N SER A 386 -2.17 -20.59 0.69
CA SER A 386 -3.27 -21.28 1.39
C SER A 386 -3.61 -22.66 0.82
N GLU A 387 -3.12 -22.98 -0.39
CA GLU A 387 -3.22 -24.34 -0.96
C GLU A 387 -2.28 -25.33 -0.24
N ASN A 388 -1.18 -24.82 0.34
CA ASN A 388 -0.11 -25.64 0.91
C ASN A 388 -0.24 -25.83 2.42
N TYR A 389 -0.98 -24.96 3.13
CA TYR A 389 -1.21 -25.12 4.57
C TYR A 389 -2.56 -24.54 5.01
N LYS A 390 -3.08 -25.08 6.11
CA LYS A 390 -4.25 -24.52 6.81
C LYS A 390 -3.85 -23.38 7.76
N ASN A 391 -2.78 -23.58 8.54
CA ASN A 391 -2.27 -22.59 9.51
C ASN A 391 -0.74 -22.40 9.37
N LEU A 392 -0.29 -21.32 8.72
CA LEU A 392 1.12 -20.95 8.68
C LEU A 392 1.52 -20.52 10.09
N LYS A 393 2.58 -21.11 10.63
CA LYS A 393 3.19 -20.71 11.89
C LYS A 393 4.49 -20.01 11.57
N ILE A 394 4.70 -18.83 12.16
CA ILE A 394 5.97 -18.11 12.09
C ILE A 394 6.44 -17.89 13.52
N ASN A 395 7.66 -18.35 13.82
CA ASN A 395 8.32 -18.09 15.09
C ASN A 395 9.40 -17.04 14.87
N VAL A 396 9.51 -16.10 15.81
CA VAL A 396 10.52 -15.02 15.77
C VAL A 396 11.16 -14.91 17.14
N LYS A 397 12.50 -14.84 17.17
CA LYS A 397 13.31 -14.59 18.35
C LYS A 397 14.29 -13.47 18.03
N ARG A 398 14.41 -12.50 18.94
CA ARG A 398 15.36 -11.40 18.84
C ARG A 398 16.38 -11.49 19.97
N GLU A 399 17.64 -11.27 19.64
CA GLU A 399 18.75 -11.30 20.58
C GLU A 399 19.74 -10.18 20.25
N VAL A 400 20.54 -9.78 21.23
CA VAL A 400 21.70 -8.91 21.04
C VAL A 400 22.89 -9.62 21.67
N THR A 401 23.86 -10.03 20.84
CA THR A 401 24.98 -10.86 21.28
C THR A 401 26.27 -10.40 20.61
N SER A 402 27.33 -10.19 21.40
CA SER A 402 28.67 -9.83 20.91
C SER A 402 28.69 -8.68 19.91
N GLY A 403 27.88 -7.64 20.14
CA GLY A 403 27.78 -6.46 19.26
C GLY A 403 26.96 -6.68 17.98
N PHE A 404 26.23 -7.79 17.85
CA PHE A 404 25.27 -8.01 16.76
C PHE A 404 23.84 -7.87 17.25
N GLU A 405 23.00 -7.18 16.48
CA GLU A 405 21.55 -7.35 16.56
C GLU A 405 21.15 -8.57 15.72
N ILE A 406 20.38 -9.48 16.31
CA ILE A 406 20.05 -10.78 15.72
C ILE A 406 18.54 -10.97 15.70
N VAL A 407 18.02 -11.33 14.53
CA VAL A 407 16.64 -11.79 14.36
C VAL A 407 16.67 -13.20 13.77
N SER A 408 16.21 -14.16 14.54
CA SER A 408 16.04 -15.56 14.15
C SER A 408 14.57 -15.82 13.91
N SER A 409 14.21 -16.32 12.74
CA SER A 409 12.82 -16.52 12.32
C SER A 409 12.67 -17.85 11.59
N GLY A 410 11.46 -18.40 11.58
CA GLY A 410 11.20 -19.65 10.87
C GLY A 410 9.73 -19.89 10.61
N HIS A 411 9.42 -20.59 9.52
CA HIS A 411 8.06 -20.93 9.14
C HIS A 411 7.91 -22.37 8.64
N ASN A 412 6.71 -22.92 8.76
CA ASN A 412 6.36 -24.28 8.35
C ASN A 412 5.69 -24.36 6.98
N GLY A 413 5.97 -23.39 6.11
CA GLY A 413 5.30 -23.22 4.82
C GLY A 413 5.50 -24.36 3.83
N TYR A 414 6.55 -25.15 4.04
CA TYR A 414 6.94 -26.30 3.21
C TYR A 414 6.67 -27.66 3.89
N GLU A 415 6.12 -27.65 5.11
CA GLU A 415 5.98 -28.83 5.96
C GLU A 415 5.05 -29.88 5.35
N ASN A 416 3.90 -29.47 4.80
CA ASN A 416 2.93 -30.44 4.26
C ASN A 416 3.38 -31.10 2.96
N LEU A 417 4.13 -30.39 2.12
CA LEU A 417 4.55 -30.89 0.80
C LEU A 417 5.89 -31.62 0.86
N PHE A 418 6.77 -31.19 1.77
CA PHE A 418 8.17 -31.60 1.77
C PHE A 418 8.69 -31.98 3.16
N SER A 419 7.81 -32.03 4.17
CA SER A 419 8.16 -32.32 5.56
C SER A 419 9.29 -31.46 6.12
N THR A 420 9.46 -30.25 5.59
CA THR A 420 10.60 -29.37 5.89
C THR A 420 10.19 -28.01 6.44
N LEU A 421 11.07 -27.44 7.26
CA LEU A 421 10.94 -26.10 7.80
C LEU A 421 12.03 -25.20 7.24
N HIS A 422 11.68 -23.96 6.93
CA HIS A 422 12.65 -22.93 6.60
C HIS A 422 12.87 -22.04 7.83
N LYS A 423 14.13 -21.89 8.25
CA LYS A 423 14.55 -20.92 9.27
C LYS A 423 15.57 -19.95 8.68
N ARG A 424 15.38 -18.66 8.93
CA ARG A 424 16.28 -17.58 8.56
C ARG A 424 16.75 -16.81 9.79
N THR A 425 18.06 -16.64 9.92
CA THR A 425 18.66 -15.76 10.92
C THR A 425 19.41 -14.63 10.23
N LEU A 426 19.13 -13.39 10.58
CA LEU A 426 19.87 -12.20 10.13
C LEU A 426 20.59 -11.57 11.31
N LYS A 427 21.88 -11.28 11.16
CA LYS A 427 22.74 -10.68 12.19
C LYS A 427 23.42 -9.44 11.62
N LEU A 428 23.11 -8.27 12.16
CA LEU A 428 23.71 -6.99 11.75
C LEU A 428 24.73 -6.56 12.81
N ASP A 429 25.97 -6.26 12.40
CA ASP A 429 26.98 -5.74 13.32
C ASP A 429 26.64 -4.32 13.80
N ALA A 430 27.19 -3.91 14.95
CA ALA A 430 26.94 -2.60 15.54
C ALA A 430 27.31 -1.41 14.64
N ARG A 431 28.20 -1.60 13.65
CA ARG A 431 28.59 -0.55 12.68
C ARG A 431 27.67 -0.50 11.46
N GLY A 432 26.81 -1.49 11.27
CA GLY A 432 26.00 -1.65 10.06
C GLY A 432 26.82 -1.86 8.80
N SER A 433 28.02 -2.39 8.93
CA SER A 433 28.97 -2.66 7.84
C SER A 433 29.02 -4.14 7.43
N LEU A 434 28.40 -5.01 8.22
CA LEU A 434 28.40 -6.45 8.03
C LEU A 434 27.03 -7.02 8.40
N LEU A 435 26.35 -7.59 7.41
CA LEU A 435 25.15 -8.41 7.58
C LEU A 435 25.52 -9.87 7.34
N LYS A 436 25.33 -10.71 8.36
CA LYS A 436 25.41 -12.17 8.22
C LYS A 436 24.02 -12.75 8.14
N GLY A 437 23.83 -13.71 7.25
CA GLY A 437 22.60 -14.47 7.16
C GLY A 437 22.84 -15.97 7.24
N ILE A 438 21.87 -16.66 7.80
CA ILE A 438 21.84 -18.13 7.89
C ILE A 438 20.47 -18.58 7.44
N ASP A 439 20.41 -19.32 6.33
CA ASP A 439 19.21 -19.99 5.86
C ASP A 439 19.36 -21.50 6.10
N ASN A 440 18.43 -22.05 6.89
CA ASN A 440 18.38 -23.47 7.25
C ASN A 440 17.11 -24.10 6.68
N ILE A 441 17.29 -25.17 5.92
CA ILE A 441 16.24 -26.09 5.48
C ILE A 441 16.34 -27.33 6.37
N ILE A 442 15.42 -27.46 7.31
CA ILE A 442 15.46 -28.54 8.31
C ILE A 442 14.71 -29.74 7.75
N SER A 443 15.47 -30.78 7.39
CA SER A 443 15.03 -32.04 6.77
C SER A 443 14.55 -31.92 5.31
N GLY A 444 14.43 -33.07 4.64
CA GLY A 444 14.03 -33.22 3.23
C GLY A 444 15.21 -33.53 2.31
N PRO A 445 15.48 -34.80 1.97
CA PRO A 445 16.58 -35.17 1.08
C PRO A 445 16.30 -34.75 -0.37
N LYS A 446 17.35 -34.34 -1.10
CA LYS A 446 17.32 -34.12 -2.56
C LYS A 446 16.27 -33.11 -3.04
N MET A 447 16.06 -32.05 -2.29
CA MET A 447 15.17 -30.96 -2.69
C MET A 447 15.99 -29.84 -3.30
N ASN A 448 15.59 -29.41 -4.49
CA ASN A 448 16.17 -28.23 -5.10
C ASN A 448 15.66 -26.98 -4.39
N PHE A 449 16.55 -26.03 -4.12
CA PHE A 449 16.15 -24.75 -3.57
C PHE A 449 16.91 -23.59 -4.21
N LYS A 450 16.29 -22.41 -4.11
CA LYS A 450 16.84 -21.13 -4.52
C LYS A 450 16.70 -20.14 -3.38
N ILE A 451 17.74 -19.38 -3.08
CA ILE A 451 17.66 -18.20 -2.20
C ILE A 451 17.79 -16.97 -3.09
N HIS A 452 16.72 -16.20 -3.18
CA HIS A 452 16.65 -15.01 -4.04
C HIS A 452 17.10 -13.76 -3.29
N PHE A 453 17.86 -12.91 -3.97
CA PHE A 453 18.21 -11.55 -3.52
C PHE A 453 17.98 -10.58 -4.67
N HIS A 454 16.79 -9.98 -4.72
CA HIS A 454 16.45 -9.00 -5.75
C HIS A 454 17.11 -7.66 -5.44
N LEU A 455 17.67 -7.02 -6.47
CA LEU A 455 18.37 -5.76 -6.34
C LEU A 455 17.54 -4.59 -6.84
N HIS A 456 17.70 -3.45 -6.19
CA HIS A 456 17.16 -2.20 -6.70
C HIS A 456 17.83 -1.85 -8.05
N PRO A 457 17.12 -1.26 -9.03
CA PRO A 457 17.69 -0.94 -10.37
C PRO A 457 18.93 -0.05 -10.38
N LYS A 458 19.22 0.64 -9.27
CA LYS A 458 20.41 1.50 -9.11
C LYS A 458 21.65 0.73 -8.61
N VAL A 459 21.54 -0.56 -8.31
CA VAL A 459 22.65 -1.40 -7.85
C VAL A 459 23.34 -1.99 -9.07
N ASN A 460 24.64 -1.73 -9.22
CA ASN A 460 25.46 -2.45 -10.19
C ASN A 460 25.98 -3.72 -9.54
N VAL A 461 25.82 -4.87 -10.21
CA VAL A 461 26.19 -6.17 -9.67
C VAL A 461 27.14 -6.90 -10.61
N ARG A 462 28.17 -7.56 -10.06
CA ARG A 462 29.13 -8.39 -10.82
C ARG A 462 29.51 -9.63 -10.03
N LEU A 463 29.61 -10.77 -10.71
CA LEU A 463 30.14 -12.00 -10.14
C LEU A 463 31.65 -12.06 -10.42
N THR A 464 32.46 -12.43 -9.44
CA THR A 464 33.91 -12.60 -9.63
C THR A 464 34.21 -13.75 -10.59
N ARG A 465 35.39 -13.74 -11.23
CA ARG A 465 35.79 -14.77 -12.21
C ARG A 465 35.76 -16.19 -11.63
N ASN A 466 36.14 -16.36 -10.36
CA ASN A 466 36.10 -17.63 -9.66
C ASN A 466 34.70 -18.01 -9.11
N LYS A 467 33.68 -17.16 -9.32
CA LYS A 467 32.29 -17.34 -8.87
C LYS A 467 32.08 -17.47 -7.36
N GLU A 468 33.05 -17.01 -6.56
CA GLU A 468 32.96 -17.09 -5.10
C GLU A 468 32.32 -15.86 -4.45
N ARG A 469 32.35 -14.70 -5.12
CA ARG A 469 31.85 -13.44 -4.57
C ARG A 469 30.99 -12.68 -5.57
N ILE A 470 29.99 -11.96 -5.05
CA ILE A 470 29.19 -10.99 -5.78
C ILE A 470 29.58 -9.60 -5.30
N LEU A 471 30.08 -8.76 -6.20
CA LEU A 471 30.37 -7.35 -5.95
C LEU A 471 29.12 -6.53 -6.24
N LEU A 472 28.75 -5.67 -5.30
CA LEU A 472 27.58 -4.79 -5.33
C LEU A 472 28.07 -3.35 -5.19
N LEU A 473 27.85 -2.53 -6.20
CA LEU A 473 28.15 -1.11 -6.14
C LEU A 473 26.84 -0.32 -6.06
N ILE A 474 26.68 0.38 -4.94
CA ILE A 474 25.62 1.37 -4.71
C ILE A 474 26.23 2.78 -4.68
N PRO A 475 25.42 3.86 -4.85
CA PRO A 475 25.93 5.22 -4.82
C PRO A 475 26.78 5.56 -3.57
N SER A 476 26.44 5.02 -2.40
CA SER A 476 27.17 5.24 -1.15
C SER A 476 28.39 4.32 -0.91
N GLY A 477 28.72 3.41 -1.83
CA GLY A 477 29.96 2.64 -1.79
C GLY A 477 29.84 1.17 -2.23
N GLY A 478 30.98 0.47 -2.14
CA GLY A 478 31.10 -0.94 -2.49
C GLY A 478 30.69 -1.90 -1.39
N TRP A 479 30.09 -3.01 -1.78
CA TRP A 479 29.74 -4.15 -0.94
C TRP A 479 30.12 -5.44 -1.64
N GLU A 480 30.43 -6.48 -0.87
CA GLU A 480 30.63 -7.83 -1.39
C GLU A 480 29.74 -8.82 -0.64
N PHE A 481 29.23 -9.79 -1.38
CA PHE A 481 28.49 -10.93 -0.87
C PHE A 481 29.26 -12.22 -1.15
N PHE A 482 29.32 -13.11 -0.17
CA PHE A 482 29.92 -14.44 -0.32
C PHE A 482 29.28 -15.45 0.64
N ILE A 483 29.36 -16.73 0.27
CA ILE A 483 28.94 -17.84 1.13
C ILE A 483 30.11 -18.17 2.05
N SER A 484 29.95 -17.98 3.37
CA SER A 484 31.01 -18.20 4.34
C SER A 484 31.12 -19.66 4.77
N LYS A 485 29.99 -20.38 4.85
CA LYS A 485 29.95 -21.79 5.24
C LYS A 485 28.71 -22.45 4.66
N ASN A 486 28.84 -23.70 4.24
CA ASN A 486 27.73 -24.55 3.81
C ASN A 486 28.07 -26.02 4.07
N ASN A 487 27.05 -26.88 4.05
CA ASN A 487 27.20 -28.33 4.17
C ASN A 487 26.87 -29.09 2.88
N ILE A 488 26.68 -28.37 1.77
CA ILE A 488 26.23 -28.91 0.48
C ILE A 488 26.86 -28.13 -0.68
N LYS A 489 26.92 -28.73 -1.86
CA LYS A 489 27.38 -28.02 -3.06
C LYS A 489 26.37 -26.93 -3.44
N LEU A 490 26.87 -25.71 -3.60
CA LEU A 490 26.08 -24.53 -3.97
C LEU A 490 26.60 -23.91 -5.26
N ASN A 491 25.72 -23.20 -5.98
CA ASN A 491 26.08 -22.37 -7.11
C ASN A 491 25.54 -20.96 -6.92
N LEU A 492 26.42 -19.96 -7.08
CA LEU A 492 26.11 -18.55 -6.97
C LEU A 492 26.08 -17.93 -8.37
N ASN A 493 24.91 -17.42 -8.78
CA ASN A 493 24.72 -16.83 -10.11
C ASN A 493 24.01 -15.48 -10.02
N ILE A 494 24.17 -14.66 -11.05
CA ILE A 494 23.37 -13.47 -11.30
C ILE A 494 22.32 -13.83 -12.35
N GLU A 495 21.07 -13.45 -12.10
CA GLU A 495 19.95 -13.63 -13.02
C GLU A 495 19.24 -12.29 -13.26
N GLU A 496 18.51 -12.19 -14.36
CA GLU A 496 17.64 -11.04 -14.60
C GLU A 496 16.53 -10.97 -13.55
N SER A 497 16.10 -9.75 -13.26
CA SER A 497 14.98 -9.51 -12.38
C SER A 497 14.21 -8.26 -12.81
N ILE A 498 13.19 -7.94 -12.03
CA ILE A 498 12.34 -6.78 -12.27
C ILE A 498 12.14 -5.99 -10.99
N TYR A 499 11.83 -4.72 -11.18
CA TYR A 499 11.42 -3.81 -10.12
C TYR A 499 10.20 -3.03 -10.61
N VAL A 500 9.07 -3.22 -9.94
CA VAL A 500 7.85 -2.47 -10.23
C VAL A 500 7.80 -1.25 -9.33
N GLU A 501 7.65 -0.09 -9.96
CA GLU A 501 7.48 1.20 -9.32
C GLU A 501 6.04 1.41 -8.83
N ASP A 502 5.82 2.39 -7.97
CA ASP A 502 4.49 2.66 -7.39
C ASP A 502 3.43 3.07 -8.43
N ASN A 503 3.87 3.58 -9.58
CA ASN A 503 3.06 3.92 -10.75
C ASN A 503 2.87 2.74 -11.73
N GLY A 504 3.27 1.53 -11.35
CA GLY A 504 3.14 0.35 -12.20
C GLY A 504 4.18 0.21 -13.30
N GLN A 505 5.11 1.16 -13.46
CA GLN A 505 6.21 1.01 -14.40
C GLN A 505 7.11 -0.17 -14.00
N VAL A 506 7.33 -1.09 -14.94
CA VAL A 506 8.22 -2.24 -14.74
C VAL A 506 9.61 -1.87 -15.25
N LYS A 507 10.60 -1.84 -14.34
CA LYS A 507 12.01 -1.63 -14.66
C LYS A 507 12.74 -2.97 -14.66
N LYS A 508 13.68 -3.13 -15.61
CA LYS A 508 14.66 -4.22 -15.55
C LYS A 508 15.58 -4.00 -14.36
N SER A 509 15.90 -5.09 -13.67
CA SER A 509 16.89 -5.10 -12.60
C SER A 509 17.64 -6.44 -12.62
N SER A 510 18.44 -6.69 -11.59
CA SER A 510 19.15 -7.96 -11.42
C SER A 510 18.81 -8.56 -10.07
N GLN A 511 19.02 -9.85 -9.95
CA GLN A 511 19.07 -10.55 -8.69
C GLN A 511 20.30 -11.45 -8.68
N PHE A 512 20.80 -11.79 -7.50
CA PHE A 512 21.70 -12.93 -7.38
C PHE A 512 21.00 -14.04 -6.61
N ILE A 513 21.33 -15.29 -6.95
CA ILE A 513 20.67 -16.48 -6.44
C ILE A 513 21.71 -17.47 -5.95
N ILE A 514 21.46 -18.02 -4.77
CA ILE A 514 22.12 -19.24 -4.31
C ILE A 514 21.24 -20.42 -4.70
N ASN A 515 21.75 -21.29 -5.57
CA ASN A 515 21.10 -22.53 -5.94
C ASN A 515 21.78 -23.71 -5.24
N GLY A 516 21.01 -24.69 -4.82
CA GLY A 516 21.53 -25.91 -4.23
C GLY A 516 20.51 -27.03 -4.18
N GLU A 517 20.99 -28.21 -3.81
CA GLU A 517 20.18 -29.37 -3.48
C GLU A 517 20.46 -29.78 -2.03
N THR A 518 19.41 -30.05 -1.26
CA THR A 518 19.55 -30.47 0.14
C THR A 518 20.19 -31.85 0.27
N SER A 519 21.00 -32.04 1.31
CA SER A 519 21.46 -33.36 1.74
C SER A 519 20.37 -34.10 2.51
N ASN A 520 20.65 -35.34 2.94
CA ASN A 520 19.74 -36.11 3.80
C ASN A 520 19.42 -35.40 5.13
N SER A 521 20.34 -34.59 5.65
CA SER A 521 20.13 -33.79 6.87
C SER A 521 19.57 -32.38 6.60
N GLY A 522 19.19 -32.08 5.35
CA GLY A 522 18.75 -30.77 4.91
C GLY A 522 19.91 -29.91 4.39
N ALA A 523 19.81 -28.59 4.58
CA ALA A 523 20.83 -27.63 4.16
C ALA A 523 20.99 -26.50 5.17
N GLN A 524 22.24 -26.10 5.41
CA GLN A 524 22.59 -24.90 6.16
C GLN A 524 23.51 -24.05 5.29
N ILE A 525 23.09 -22.81 5.04
CA ILE A 525 23.81 -21.86 4.20
C ILE A 525 24.07 -20.61 5.01
N GLU A 526 25.34 -20.37 5.34
CA GLU A 526 25.80 -19.14 5.99
C GLU A 526 26.41 -18.23 4.94
N TRP A 527 25.91 -17.00 4.87
CA TRP A 527 26.35 -15.99 3.92
C TRP A 527 26.67 -14.67 4.63
N CYS A 528 27.55 -13.90 4.00
CA CYS A 528 27.98 -12.59 4.47
C CYS A 528 27.77 -11.55 3.38
N LEU A 529 27.24 -10.39 3.76
CA LEU A 529 27.20 -9.17 2.97
C LEU A 529 27.98 -8.10 3.74
N SER A 530 29.15 -7.71 3.25
CA SER A 530 30.06 -6.80 3.93
C SER A 530 30.40 -5.59 3.08
N LYS A 531 30.50 -4.44 3.72
CA LYS A 531 31.02 -3.22 3.10
C LYS A 531 32.48 -3.45 2.73
N THR A 532 32.85 -3.03 1.53
CA THR A 532 34.23 -3.08 1.05
C THR A 532 34.66 -1.69 0.60
N HIS A 533 35.97 -1.44 0.66
CA HIS A 533 36.59 -0.29 0.02
C HIS A 533 36.95 -0.73 -1.39
N LEU A 534 36.00 -0.57 -2.33
CA LEU A 534 36.27 -0.74 -3.77
C LEU A 534 37.01 0.46 -4.33
#